data_AF-A0A7S2VQJ6-F1
#
_entry.id   AF-A0A7S2VQJ6-F1
#
_cell.length_a   1.000
_cell.length_b   1.000
_cell.length_c   1.000
_cell.angle_alpha   90.00
_cell.angle_beta   90.00
_cell.angle_gamma   90.00
#
_symmetry.space_group_name_H-M   'P 1'
#
loop_
_entity.id
_entity.type
_entity.pdbx_description
1 polymer ?
#
loop_
_entity_poly.entity_id
_entity_poly.type
_entity_poly.pdbx_seq_one_letter_code
_entity_poly.pdbx_strand_id
1 'polypeptide(L)'
;HGGVTCSIAGCRLQPHKKYKADLLGPAGPRCRRHGETMPKRLLAGVLATDAAALSAFVSDGPEAAVVGVCAAAGQCAVPGCTNESDPAARKANKWGPAVRRCRFHCSAKYNICVAIGCARRAWGTVAFADQHGEPGPRCVLHGGVTCSIAGCRLQPHKKYKADLLGPAGPRCRRHGETMPKRLLAGVLATDAAALSAFVSDGPEAAVVGVCAAAGQCAVPGCTNESDPAARKANKWGPAVRRCRFHCSAKYNICVAIGCARRAWGTVAFADQHGEPGPRCVLHGGVTCS
;
A
#
# COMPACT_ATOMS: atom_id res chain seq x y z
N HIS A 1 -31.86 27.03 32.93
CA HIS A 1 -31.39 27.84 31.78
C HIS A 1 -31.76 27.15 30.47
N GLY A 2 -32.71 27.70 29.70
CA GLY A 2 -33.08 27.15 28.39
C GLY A 2 -32.02 27.52 27.35
N GLY A 3 -31.15 26.57 27.01
CA GLY A 3 -30.13 26.77 25.99
C GLY A 3 -30.77 26.92 24.60
N VAL A 4 -30.33 27.92 23.84
CA VAL A 4 -30.76 28.11 22.44
C VAL A 4 -30.27 26.93 21.61
N THR A 5 -31.18 26.20 20.97
CA THR A 5 -30.85 25.06 20.09
C THR A 5 -30.84 25.48 18.62
N CYS A 6 -30.20 24.66 17.78
CA CYS A 6 -30.22 24.86 16.33
C CYS A 6 -31.66 24.85 15.79
N SER A 7 -32.00 25.79 14.91
CA SER A 7 -33.34 25.97 14.33
C SER A 7 -33.72 24.92 13.26
N ILE A 8 -32.91 23.87 13.10
CA ILE A 8 -33.16 22.76 12.18
C ILE A 8 -33.76 21.62 13.01
N ALA A 9 -34.95 21.17 12.63
CA ALA A 9 -35.66 20.12 13.36
C ALA A 9 -34.76 18.89 13.60
N GLY A 10 -34.69 18.44 14.86
CA GLY A 10 -33.87 17.29 15.27
C GLY A 10 -32.38 17.58 15.48
N CYS A 11 -31.88 18.79 15.21
CA CYS A 11 -30.47 19.11 15.43
C CYS A 11 -30.20 19.52 16.89
N ARG A 12 -29.39 18.71 17.60
CA ARG A 12 -29.00 18.97 19.00
C ARG A 12 -27.67 19.74 19.17
N LEU A 13 -27.07 20.18 18.07
CA LEU A 13 -25.80 20.92 18.12
C LEU A 13 -25.99 22.36 18.58
N GLN A 14 -24.98 22.90 19.29
CA GLN A 14 -25.01 24.29 19.71
C GLN A 14 -24.98 25.24 18.50
N PRO A 15 -25.84 26.26 18.47
CA PRO A 15 -25.86 27.23 17.39
C PRO A 15 -24.64 28.14 17.46
N HIS A 16 -24.15 28.54 16.28
CA HIS A 16 -22.98 29.39 16.14
C HIS A 16 -23.33 30.78 15.59
N LYS A 17 -24.34 30.88 14.70
CA LYS A 17 -24.74 32.15 14.06
C LYS A 17 -26.23 32.14 13.73
N LYS A 18 -26.87 33.31 13.65
CA LYS A 18 -28.25 33.48 13.16
C LYS A 18 -28.25 33.57 11.64
N TYR A 19 -29.16 32.83 10.99
CA TYR A 19 -29.35 32.78 9.55
C TYR A 19 -30.75 33.26 9.18
N LYS A 20 -30.91 33.84 7.98
CA LYS A 20 -32.21 34.10 7.37
C LYS A 20 -32.87 32.78 6.95
N ALA A 21 -34.18 32.81 6.70
CA ALA A 21 -34.88 31.64 6.16
C ALA A 21 -34.32 31.25 4.79
N ASP A 22 -34.16 29.95 4.56
CA ASP A 22 -33.66 29.38 3.31
C ASP A 22 -34.23 27.97 3.10
N LEU A 23 -33.72 27.25 2.09
CA LEU A 23 -34.15 25.89 1.76
C LEU A 23 -33.96 24.85 2.88
N LEU A 24 -33.13 25.15 3.89
CA LEU A 24 -32.88 24.25 5.00
C LEU A 24 -33.84 24.50 6.18
N GLY A 25 -34.54 25.64 6.22
CA GLY A 25 -35.55 25.90 7.25
C GLY A 25 -35.77 27.39 7.57
N PRO A 26 -36.54 27.69 8.63
CA PRO A 26 -36.88 29.05 9.01
C PRO A 26 -35.65 29.86 9.46
N ALA A 27 -35.83 31.18 9.55
CA ALA A 27 -34.82 32.07 10.09
C ALA A 27 -34.54 31.72 11.55
N GLY A 28 -33.26 31.65 11.95
CA GLY A 28 -32.92 31.24 13.29
C GLY A 28 -31.44 30.92 13.52
N PRO A 29 -31.08 30.66 14.78
CA PRO A 29 -29.72 30.25 15.16
C PRO A 29 -29.42 28.84 14.62
N ARG A 30 -28.34 28.68 13.86
CA ARG A 30 -27.91 27.38 13.30
C ARG A 30 -26.49 27.03 13.73
N CYS A 31 -26.23 25.73 13.88
CA CYS A 31 -24.89 25.21 14.13
C CYS A 31 -24.02 25.33 12.87
N ARG A 32 -22.70 25.19 13.03
CA ARG A 32 -21.72 25.31 11.93
C ARG A 32 -22.02 24.38 10.74
N ARG A 33 -22.48 23.15 11.00
CA ARG A 33 -22.88 22.17 9.98
C ARG A 33 -24.04 22.63 9.08
N HIS A 34 -24.96 23.42 9.62
CA HIS A 34 -26.13 23.93 8.89
C HIS A 34 -25.99 25.39 8.47
N GLY A 35 -24.87 26.01 8.81
CA GLY A 35 -24.60 27.43 8.61
C GLY A 35 -23.53 27.73 7.55
N GLU A 36 -22.72 26.74 7.20
CA GLU A 36 -21.81 26.85 6.06
C GLU A 36 -22.64 26.60 4.78
N THR A 37 -23.10 27.70 4.19
CA THR A 37 -23.88 27.73 2.95
C THR A 37 -23.27 26.84 1.88
N MET A 38 -24.04 25.90 1.36
CA MET A 38 -23.80 25.28 0.05
C MET A 38 -23.52 26.40 -0.97
N PRO A 39 -22.48 26.27 -1.83
CA PRO A 39 -22.15 27.31 -2.79
C PRO A 39 -23.35 27.62 -3.69
N LYS A 40 -23.63 28.92 -3.89
CA LYS A 40 -24.76 29.50 -4.65
C LYS A 40 -24.92 29.04 -6.11
N ARG A 41 -24.14 28.07 -6.59
CA ARG A 41 -24.10 27.61 -7.99
C ARG A 41 -25.05 26.46 -8.33
N LEU A 42 -25.87 25.96 -7.40
CA LEU A 42 -26.83 24.88 -7.66
C LEU A 42 -28.27 25.34 -8.00
N LEU A 43 -28.52 26.64 -8.19
CA LEU A 43 -29.87 27.22 -8.25
C LEU A 43 -30.32 27.71 -9.64
N ALA A 44 -30.00 26.98 -10.71
CA ALA A 44 -30.46 27.34 -12.07
C ALA A 44 -31.02 26.18 -12.91
N GLY A 45 -31.41 25.03 -12.34
CA GLY A 45 -31.88 23.96 -13.21
C GLY A 45 -32.54 22.77 -12.54
N VAL A 46 -33.58 23.00 -11.72
CA VAL A 46 -34.61 21.97 -11.46
C VAL A 46 -35.92 22.69 -11.13
N LEU A 47 -36.66 23.12 -12.14
CA LEU A 47 -38.10 23.36 -12.05
C LEU A 47 -38.72 23.01 -13.41
N ALA A 48 -39.11 21.75 -13.56
CA ALA A 48 -40.17 21.24 -14.44
C ALA A 48 -39.96 19.73 -14.62
N THR A 49 -40.50 18.93 -13.69
CA THR A 49 -41.02 17.60 -14.04
C THR A 49 -42.24 17.36 -13.17
N ASP A 50 -43.35 17.08 -13.84
CA ASP A 50 -44.68 16.93 -13.28
C ASP A 50 -44.75 15.80 -12.26
N ALA A 51 -45.44 16.07 -11.15
CA ALA A 51 -45.78 15.10 -10.11
C ALA A 51 -46.65 13.93 -10.63
N ALA A 52 -47.21 14.04 -11.84
CA ALA A 52 -48.03 13.00 -12.47
C ALA A 52 -47.21 11.83 -13.06
N ALA A 53 -45.91 12.00 -13.33
CA ALA A 53 -45.09 10.93 -13.92
C ALA A 53 -44.56 9.90 -12.90
N LEU A 54 -44.71 10.16 -11.60
CA LEU A 54 -44.16 9.31 -10.52
C LEU A 54 -45.16 8.27 -9.98
N SER A 55 -46.45 8.36 -10.31
CA SER A 55 -47.47 7.40 -9.86
C SER A 55 -47.65 6.19 -10.78
N ALA A 56 -47.09 6.18 -11.99
CA ALA A 56 -47.25 5.10 -12.97
C ALA A 56 -46.20 3.97 -12.87
N PHE A 57 -45.26 4.04 -11.91
CA PHE A 57 -44.13 3.10 -11.82
C PHE A 57 -44.26 2.02 -10.73
N VAL A 58 -45.43 1.87 -10.11
CA VAL A 58 -45.68 0.89 -9.05
C VAL A 58 -46.78 -0.09 -9.47
N SER A 59 -46.48 -0.91 -10.47
CA SER A 59 -47.23 -2.12 -10.76
C SER A 59 -46.50 -2.92 -11.83
N ASP A 60 -45.39 -3.57 -11.45
CA ASP A 60 -44.94 -4.85 -12.05
C ASP A 60 -43.85 -5.47 -11.15
N GLY A 61 -43.79 -6.79 -11.16
CA GLY A 61 -43.29 -7.67 -10.10
C GLY A 61 -41.79 -7.59 -9.74
N PRO A 62 -41.37 -8.34 -8.70
CA PRO A 62 -40.04 -8.26 -8.13
C PRO A 62 -39.13 -9.33 -8.75
N GLU A 63 -38.22 -8.94 -9.64
CA GLU A 63 -36.88 -9.52 -9.76
C GLU A 63 -36.06 -8.69 -10.77
N ALA A 64 -34.84 -8.30 -10.37
CA ALA A 64 -33.89 -7.46 -11.12
C ALA A 64 -34.08 -5.92 -11.10
N ALA A 65 -34.55 -5.34 -10.01
CA ALA A 65 -34.26 -3.93 -9.71
C ALA A 65 -32.82 -3.81 -9.15
N VAL A 66 -31.83 -3.74 -10.04
CA VAL A 66 -30.54 -3.15 -9.68
C VAL A 66 -30.87 -1.72 -9.26
N VAL A 67 -30.77 -1.45 -7.96
CA VAL A 67 -30.98 -0.11 -7.38
C VAL A 67 -29.93 0.82 -7.99
N GLY A 68 -30.28 1.40 -9.14
CA GLY A 68 -29.60 2.55 -9.71
C GLY A 68 -29.87 3.72 -8.77
N VAL A 69 -29.07 3.83 -7.72
CA VAL A 69 -29.02 5.06 -6.94
C VAL A 69 -28.65 6.16 -7.93
N CYS A 70 -29.63 6.98 -8.30
CA CYS A 70 -29.42 8.14 -9.13
C CYS A 70 -28.33 8.99 -8.45
N ALA A 71 -27.11 8.94 -8.98
CA ALA A 71 -26.00 9.73 -8.46
C ALA A 71 -26.44 11.20 -8.46
N ALA A 72 -26.34 11.87 -7.30
CA ALA A 72 -26.74 13.28 -7.19
C ALA A 72 -26.02 14.10 -8.27
N ALA A 73 -26.67 15.14 -8.79
CA ALA A 73 -26.14 15.94 -9.89
C ALA A 73 -24.71 16.42 -9.60
N GLY A 74 -23.72 15.80 -10.25
CA GLY A 74 -22.29 16.10 -10.05
C GLY A 74 -21.49 15.01 -9.34
N GLN A 75 -22.09 13.88 -8.97
CA GLN A 75 -21.37 12.72 -8.42
C GLN A 75 -20.99 11.70 -9.49
N CYS A 76 -19.96 10.91 -9.19
CA CYS A 76 -19.52 9.80 -10.02
C CYS A 76 -20.60 8.70 -10.08
N ALA A 77 -20.96 8.26 -11.29
CA ALA A 77 -21.91 7.18 -11.54
C ALA A 77 -21.39 5.77 -11.20
N VAL A 78 -20.21 5.66 -10.58
CA VAL A 78 -19.68 4.38 -10.12
C VAL A 78 -20.30 4.09 -8.75
N PRO A 79 -21.02 2.96 -8.58
CA PRO A 79 -21.67 2.63 -7.31
C PRO A 79 -20.70 2.73 -6.12
N GLY A 80 -21.12 3.43 -5.07
CA GLY A 80 -20.32 3.67 -3.86
C GLY A 80 -19.25 4.78 -3.98
N CYS A 81 -19.12 5.44 -5.14
CA CYS A 81 -18.17 6.54 -5.30
C CYS A 81 -18.81 7.88 -4.91
N THR A 82 -18.29 8.51 -3.86
CA THR A 82 -18.74 9.83 -3.38
C THR A 82 -17.99 11.00 -4.02
N ASN A 83 -17.03 10.73 -4.91
CA ASN A 83 -16.24 11.77 -5.57
C ASN A 83 -17.07 12.54 -6.60
N GLU A 84 -16.75 13.83 -6.75
CA GLU A 84 -17.32 14.67 -7.79
C GLU A 84 -16.92 14.19 -9.19
N SER A 85 -17.90 14.17 -10.10
CA SER A 85 -17.68 13.83 -11.49
C SER A 85 -16.82 14.88 -12.19
N ASP A 86 -15.83 14.45 -12.98
CA ASP A 86 -15.08 15.33 -13.85
C ASP A 86 -15.94 15.69 -15.08
N PRO A 87 -16.29 16.96 -15.29
CA PRO A 87 -17.09 17.37 -16.45
C PRO A 87 -16.40 17.05 -17.78
N ALA A 88 -15.06 16.95 -17.82
CA ALA A 88 -14.31 16.58 -19.03
C ALA A 88 -14.46 15.09 -19.40
N ALA A 89 -14.97 14.26 -18.50
CA ALA A 89 -15.03 12.82 -18.68
C ALA A 89 -16.37 12.28 -19.20
N ARG A 90 -17.17 13.15 -19.80
CA ARG A 90 -18.45 12.79 -20.42
C ARG A 90 -18.30 12.11 -21.78
N LYS A 91 -17.09 11.97 -22.32
CA LYS A 91 -16.90 11.19 -23.55
C LYS A 91 -16.95 9.70 -23.21
N ALA A 92 -17.77 8.97 -23.95
CA ALA A 92 -17.69 7.51 -23.99
C ALA A 92 -16.25 7.11 -24.28
N ASN A 93 -15.76 6.09 -23.59
CA ASN A 93 -14.45 5.51 -23.85
C ASN A 93 -14.63 4.04 -24.24
N LYS A 94 -13.54 3.39 -24.64
CA LYS A 94 -13.56 1.97 -25.02
C LYS A 94 -14.03 1.00 -23.92
N TRP A 95 -14.31 1.50 -22.71
CA TRP A 95 -14.67 0.71 -21.54
C TRP A 95 -16.10 0.97 -21.05
N GLY A 96 -16.95 1.60 -21.87
CA GLY A 96 -18.37 1.69 -21.62
C GLY A 96 -19.00 3.05 -21.95
N PRO A 97 -20.31 3.19 -21.66
CA PRO A 97 -21.09 4.36 -22.04
C PRO A 97 -20.57 5.65 -21.37
N ALA A 98 -20.94 6.77 -21.98
CA ALA A 98 -20.68 8.14 -21.54
C ALA A 98 -21.38 8.47 -20.21
N VAL A 99 -20.96 7.85 -19.12
CA VAL A 99 -21.45 8.14 -17.77
C VAL A 99 -20.52 9.11 -17.05
N ARG A 100 -21.09 9.99 -16.21
CA ARG A 100 -20.31 10.92 -15.37
C ARG A 100 -19.44 10.11 -14.43
N ARG A 101 -18.12 10.23 -14.53
CA ARG A 101 -17.16 9.56 -13.64
C ARG A 101 -16.32 10.63 -12.94
N CYS A 102 -15.71 10.36 -11.79
CA CYS A 102 -14.73 11.25 -11.17
C CYS A 102 -13.34 11.05 -11.78
N ARG A 103 -12.39 11.98 -11.60
CA ARG A 103 -11.01 11.86 -12.16
C ARG A 103 -10.36 10.49 -11.94
N PHE A 104 -10.62 9.86 -10.78
CA PHE A 104 -10.15 8.52 -10.46
C PHE A 104 -10.73 7.45 -11.40
N HIS A 105 -12.01 7.54 -11.72
CA HIS A 105 -12.72 6.61 -12.61
C HIS A 105 -12.72 7.02 -14.09
N CYS A 106 -12.32 8.25 -14.42
CA CYS A 106 -12.28 8.77 -15.79
C CYS A 106 -10.96 8.61 -16.47
N SER A 107 -9.88 8.73 -15.71
CA SER A 107 -8.59 8.82 -16.36
C SER A 107 -8.16 7.41 -16.77
N ALA A 108 -7.89 7.25 -18.06
CA ALA A 108 -7.03 6.17 -18.55
C ALA A 108 -5.67 6.15 -17.82
N LYS A 109 -5.31 7.25 -17.14
CA LYS A 109 -4.09 7.42 -16.35
C LYS A 109 -4.07 6.60 -15.06
N TYR A 110 -5.22 6.40 -14.39
CA TYR A 110 -5.23 5.77 -13.06
C TYR A 110 -5.38 4.25 -13.08
N ASN A 111 -5.66 3.63 -14.24
CA ASN A 111 -5.78 2.17 -14.40
C ASN A 111 -6.45 1.55 -13.16
N ILE A 112 -7.71 1.88 -12.86
CA ILE A 112 -8.43 1.28 -11.72
C ILE A 112 -9.07 -0.03 -12.17
N CYS A 113 -9.19 -1.00 -11.26
CA CYS A 113 -9.84 -2.27 -11.52
C CYS A 113 -11.32 -2.07 -11.90
N VAL A 114 -11.78 -2.69 -12.99
CA VAL A 114 -13.20 -2.63 -13.40
C VAL A 114 -14.13 -3.58 -12.63
N ALA A 115 -13.61 -4.40 -11.72
CA ALA A 115 -14.44 -5.24 -10.88
C ALA A 115 -15.33 -4.36 -9.98
N ILE A 116 -16.62 -4.70 -9.90
CA ILE A 116 -17.63 -3.91 -9.16
C ILE A 116 -17.17 -3.69 -7.72
N GLY A 117 -17.15 -2.44 -7.28
CA GLY A 117 -16.71 -2.05 -5.93
C GLY A 117 -15.20 -2.06 -5.69
N CYS A 118 -14.37 -2.33 -6.70
CA CYS A 118 -12.91 -2.37 -6.52
C CYS A 118 -12.24 -1.02 -6.80
N ALA A 119 -11.75 -0.36 -5.74
CA ALA A 119 -10.98 0.88 -5.86
C ALA A 119 -9.47 0.66 -6.10
N ARG A 120 -9.01 -0.58 -6.30
CA ARG A 120 -7.57 -0.89 -6.42
C ARG A 120 -7.04 -0.55 -7.81
N ARG A 121 -5.76 -0.20 -7.88
CA ARG A 121 -5.04 -0.04 -9.16
C ARG A 121 -4.93 -1.39 -9.88
N ALA A 122 -5.35 -1.39 -11.13
CA ALA A 122 -5.16 -2.45 -12.10
C ALA A 122 -3.70 -2.60 -12.53
N TRP A 123 -3.28 -3.86 -12.71
CA TRP A 123 -1.93 -4.26 -13.09
C TRP A 123 -1.87 -4.87 -14.50
N GLY A 124 -3.02 -5.11 -15.12
CA GLY A 124 -3.14 -5.54 -16.51
C GLY A 124 -4.58 -5.46 -16.98
N THR A 125 -4.83 -5.94 -18.19
CA THR A 125 -6.16 -5.96 -18.81
C THR A 125 -6.53 -7.41 -19.11
N VAL A 126 -7.76 -7.80 -18.76
CA VAL A 126 -8.34 -9.09 -19.14
C VAL A 126 -9.14 -8.88 -20.43
N ALA A 127 -8.91 -9.75 -21.42
CA ALA A 127 -9.47 -9.61 -22.76
C ALA A 127 -10.89 -10.17 -22.89
N PHE A 128 -11.30 -11.06 -22.00
CA PHE A 128 -12.60 -11.75 -22.01
C PHE A 128 -13.33 -11.51 -20.70
N ALA A 129 -14.66 -11.60 -20.71
CA ALA A 129 -15.44 -11.53 -19.48
C ALA A 129 -15.05 -12.70 -18.57
N ASP A 130 -14.99 -12.44 -17.27
CA ASP A 130 -14.69 -13.44 -16.25
C ASP A 130 -15.66 -13.26 -15.07
N GLN A 131 -15.48 -14.06 -14.00
CA GLN A 131 -16.30 -13.96 -12.79
C GLN A 131 -16.28 -12.57 -12.10
N HIS A 132 -15.38 -11.67 -12.51
CA HIS A 132 -15.29 -10.31 -11.99
C HIS A 132 -15.96 -9.27 -12.91
N GLY A 133 -16.60 -9.69 -14.00
CA GLY A 133 -17.39 -8.87 -14.91
C GLY A 133 -16.81 -8.78 -16.32
N GLU A 134 -17.17 -7.71 -17.03
CA GLU A 134 -16.75 -7.44 -18.41
C GLU A 134 -15.22 -7.30 -18.59
N PRO A 135 -14.69 -7.51 -19.82
CA PRO A 135 -13.28 -7.27 -20.15
C PRO A 135 -12.80 -5.89 -19.72
N GLY A 136 -11.56 -5.80 -19.27
CA GLY A 136 -11.01 -4.52 -18.84
C GLY A 136 -9.83 -4.60 -17.87
N PRO A 137 -9.39 -3.44 -17.35
CA PRO A 137 -8.28 -3.37 -16.42
C PRO A 137 -8.60 -4.07 -15.09
N ARG A 138 -7.72 -4.98 -14.64
CA ARG A 138 -7.88 -5.76 -13.40
C ARG A 138 -6.71 -5.58 -12.45
N CYS A 139 -6.99 -5.55 -11.14
CA CYS A 139 -5.96 -5.64 -10.11
C CYS A 139 -5.56 -7.10 -9.85
N VAL A 140 -4.48 -7.32 -9.09
CA VAL A 140 -3.97 -8.67 -8.78
C VAL A 140 -4.99 -9.61 -8.15
N LEU A 141 -5.98 -9.08 -7.41
CA LEU A 141 -7.03 -9.90 -6.79
C LEU A 141 -8.13 -10.32 -7.77
N HIS A 142 -8.24 -9.64 -8.90
CA HIS A 142 -9.30 -9.85 -9.88
C HIS A 142 -8.74 -10.26 -11.25
N GLY A 143 -7.62 -10.99 -11.27
CA GLY A 143 -7.03 -11.51 -12.52
C GLY A 143 -6.11 -10.54 -13.28
N GLY A 144 -5.65 -9.47 -12.63
CA GLY A 144 -4.63 -8.59 -13.20
C GLY A 144 -3.30 -9.31 -13.44
N VAL A 145 -2.56 -8.89 -14.46
CA VAL A 145 -1.27 -9.49 -14.83
C VAL A 145 -0.30 -9.45 -13.66
N THR A 146 0.26 -10.61 -13.31
CA THR A 146 1.30 -10.77 -12.28
C THR A 146 2.67 -11.05 -12.91
N CYS A 147 3.69 -11.12 -12.05
CA CYS A 147 5.00 -11.61 -12.45
C CYS A 147 4.89 -13.05 -13.00
N SER A 148 5.62 -13.35 -14.07
CA SER A 148 5.65 -14.67 -14.72
C SER A 148 6.44 -15.73 -13.95
N ILE A 149 7.01 -15.37 -12.81
CA ILE A 149 7.72 -16.30 -11.92
C ILE A 149 6.69 -16.97 -11.02
N ALA A 150 6.68 -18.31 -10.99
CA ALA A 150 5.73 -19.09 -10.20
C ALA A 150 5.67 -18.62 -8.74
N GLY A 151 4.47 -18.40 -8.23
CA GLY A 151 4.23 -17.90 -6.87
C GLY A 151 4.44 -16.39 -6.66
N CYS A 152 4.98 -15.65 -7.63
CA CYS A 152 5.21 -14.22 -7.48
C CYS A 152 3.98 -13.37 -7.81
N ARG A 153 3.36 -12.79 -6.78
CA ARG A 153 2.19 -11.89 -6.90
C ARG A 153 2.57 -10.40 -6.92
N LEU A 154 3.79 -10.05 -7.33
CA LEU A 154 4.25 -8.67 -7.41
C LEU A 154 3.87 -8.02 -8.75
N GLN A 155 3.74 -6.69 -8.74
CA GLN A 155 3.40 -5.92 -9.93
C GLN A 155 4.49 -6.09 -11.01
N PRO A 156 4.12 -6.48 -12.25
CA PRO A 156 5.07 -6.56 -13.34
C PRO A 156 5.57 -5.17 -13.73
N HIS A 157 6.85 -5.09 -14.10
CA HIS A 157 7.52 -3.85 -14.49
C HIS A 157 7.93 -3.86 -15.97
N LYS A 158 8.52 -4.96 -16.45
CA LYS A 158 8.98 -5.10 -17.84
C LYS A 158 8.80 -6.53 -18.33
N LYS A 159 8.68 -6.73 -19.65
CA LYS A 159 8.69 -8.05 -20.28
C LYS A 159 10.13 -8.51 -20.54
N TYR A 160 10.43 -9.77 -20.23
CA TYR A 160 11.73 -10.40 -20.40
C TYR A 160 11.62 -11.59 -21.34
N LYS A 161 12.72 -11.92 -22.02
CA LYS A 161 12.88 -13.21 -22.72
C LYS A 161 13.04 -14.32 -21.66
N ALA A 162 12.88 -15.58 -22.07
CA ALA A 162 13.15 -16.71 -21.19
C ALA A 162 14.63 -16.68 -20.76
N ASP A 163 14.88 -17.00 -19.49
CA ASP A 163 16.22 -17.07 -18.90
C ASP A 163 16.22 -18.06 -17.72
N LEU A 164 17.31 -18.14 -16.98
CA LEU A 164 17.47 -19.07 -15.85
C LEU A 164 16.46 -18.83 -14.71
N LEU A 165 15.82 -17.66 -14.64
CA LEU A 165 14.83 -17.37 -13.60
C LEU A 165 13.43 -17.88 -13.97
N GLY A 166 13.14 -18.09 -15.26
CA GLY A 166 11.84 -18.60 -15.70
C GLY A 166 11.50 -18.29 -17.16
N PRO A 167 10.26 -18.58 -17.58
CA PRO A 167 9.81 -18.38 -18.96
C PRO A 167 9.82 -16.90 -19.37
N ALA A 168 9.69 -16.67 -20.67
CA ALA A 168 9.47 -15.33 -21.21
C ALA A 168 8.16 -14.77 -20.67
N GLY A 169 8.15 -13.48 -20.32
CA GLY A 169 6.94 -12.87 -19.74
C GLY A 169 7.18 -11.59 -18.94
N PRO A 170 6.10 -11.00 -18.42
CA PRO A 170 6.18 -9.82 -17.56
C PRO A 170 6.77 -10.18 -16.19
N ARG A 171 7.79 -9.45 -15.73
CA ARG A 171 8.43 -9.68 -14.42
C ARG A 171 8.45 -8.43 -13.58
N CYS A 172 8.33 -8.60 -12.26
CA CYS A 172 8.46 -7.52 -11.30
C CYS A 172 9.92 -7.06 -11.19
N ARG A 173 10.17 -5.91 -10.54
CA ARG A 173 11.54 -5.39 -10.36
C ARG A 173 12.48 -6.39 -9.70
N ARG A 174 11.99 -7.12 -8.68
CA ARG A 174 12.77 -8.15 -7.98
C ARG A 174 13.25 -9.29 -8.89
N HIS A 175 12.50 -9.63 -9.93
CA HIS A 175 12.82 -10.71 -10.87
C HIS A 175 13.25 -10.23 -12.26
N GLY A 176 13.24 -8.91 -12.49
CA GLY A 176 13.55 -8.29 -13.76
C GLY A 176 14.79 -7.39 -13.71
N GLU A 177 15.15 -6.90 -12.53
CA GLU A 177 16.50 -6.39 -12.33
C GLU A 177 17.42 -7.60 -12.45
N THR A 178 18.08 -7.71 -13.62
CA THR A 178 19.16 -8.65 -13.83
C THR A 178 20.00 -8.61 -12.57
N MET A 179 20.06 -9.74 -11.84
CA MET A 179 21.09 -9.96 -10.83
C MET A 179 22.37 -9.35 -11.42
N PRO A 180 23.03 -8.40 -10.73
CA PRO A 180 24.17 -7.71 -11.29
C PRO A 180 25.08 -8.79 -11.88
N LYS A 181 25.49 -8.64 -13.16
CA LYS A 181 26.16 -9.70 -13.96
C LYS A 181 27.27 -10.44 -13.20
N ARG A 182 27.83 -9.81 -12.16
CA ARG A 182 28.78 -10.36 -11.18
C ARG A 182 28.27 -11.54 -10.34
N LEU A 183 26.99 -11.64 -10.00
CA LEU A 183 26.46 -12.73 -9.17
C LEU A 183 26.14 -14.00 -9.98
N LEU A 184 25.79 -13.89 -11.27
CA LEU A 184 25.63 -15.08 -12.12
C LEU A 184 26.97 -15.77 -12.43
N ALA A 185 28.08 -15.02 -12.47
CA ALA A 185 29.40 -15.60 -12.71
C ALA A 185 29.93 -16.42 -11.50
N GLY A 186 29.45 -16.14 -10.28
CA GLY A 186 29.90 -16.83 -9.07
C GLY A 186 29.16 -18.13 -8.76
N VAL A 187 27.84 -18.18 -9.03
CA VAL A 187 27.01 -19.34 -8.65
C VAL A 187 27.11 -20.48 -9.66
N LEU A 188 27.45 -20.20 -10.93
CA LEU A 188 27.72 -21.26 -11.91
C LEU A 188 29.13 -21.85 -11.81
N ALA A 189 29.98 -21.33 -10.91
CA ALA A 189 31.32 -21.86 -10.65
C ALA A 189 31.41 -22.70 -9.36
N THR A 190 30.33 -22.82 -8.59
CA THR A 190 30.26 -23.71 -7.42
C THR A 190 29.31 -24.86 -7.71
N ASP A 191 29.89 -25.88 -8.36
CA ASP A 191 29.62 -27.31 -8.27
C ASP A 191 28.18 -27.82 -8.26
N ALA A 192 27.77 -28.35 -9.42
CA ALA A 192 26.76 -29.40 -9.53
C ALA A 192 27.11 -30.66 -8.71
N ALA A 193 28.37 -30.84 -8.30
CA ALA A 193 28.82 -31.93 -7.43
C ALA A 193 28.49 -31.70 -5.93
N ALA A 194 28.31 -30.45 -5.49
CA ALA A 194 28.03 -30.16 -4.09
C ALA A 194 26.56 -30.42 -3.70
N LEU A 195 25.63 -30.40 -4.67
CA LEU A 195 24.22 -30.68 -4.41
C LEU A 195 23.90 -32.17 -4.29
N SER A 196 24.75 -33.06 -4.83
CA SER A 196 24.56 -34.51 -4.72
C SER A 196 25.10 -35.10 -3.41
N ALA A 197 25.92 -34.37 -2.66
CA ALA A 197 26.55 -34.85 -1.43
C ALA A 197 25.73 -34.60 -0.15
N PHE A 198 24.62 -33.86 -0.22
CA PHE A 198 23.89 -33.40 0.98
C PHE A 198 22.66 -34.24 1.38
N VAL A 199 22.45 -35.41 0.77
CA VAL A 199 21.29 -36.30 1.06
C VAL A 199 21.67 -37.51 1.92
N SER A 200 22.94 -37.70 2.26
CA SER A 200 23.39 -38.79 3.11
C SER A 200 24.37 -38.24 4.13
N ASP A 201 23.87 -37.84 5.30
CA ASP A 201 24.34 -38.38 6.57
C ASP A 201 23.59 -37.74 7.74
N GLY A 202 23.11 -38.61 8.63
CA GLY A 202 22.40 -38.27 9.85
C GLY A 202 23.33 -37.79 10.98
N PRO A 203 22.75 -37.48 12.15
CA PRO A 203 23.38 -36.62 13.13
C PRO A 203 24.04 -37.41 14.27
N GLU A 204 25.28 -37.09 14.63
CA GLU A 204 25.74 -37.25 16.01
C GLU A 204 26.83 -36.23 16.42
N ALA A 205 26.58 -35.69 17.61
CA ALA A 205 27.31 -34.76 18.49
C ALA A 205 28.78 -34.34 18.21
N ALA A 206 29.03 -33.03 18.35
CA ALA A 206 30.18 -32.52 19.14
C ALA A 206 29.92 -31.09 19.66
N VAL A 207 30.12 -30.93 20.96
CA VAL A 207 29.96 -29.71 21.78
C VAL A 207 31.33 -29.09 22.04
N VAL A 208 31.35 -27.75 22.04
CA VAL A 208 32.38 -26.80 22.56
C VAL A 208 33.65 -26.59 21.73
N GLY A 209 33.70 -25.38 21.17
CA GLY A 209 34.83 -24.77 20.49
C GLY A 209 34.35 -23.96 19.28
N VAL A 210 33.54 -22.90 19.48
CA VAL A 210 33.02 -22.08 18.37
C VAL A 210 34.13 -21.19 17.81
N CYS A 211 35.08 -21.81 17.11
CA CYS A 211 35.74 -21.16 16.00
C CYS A 211 34.63 -20.85 14.99
N ALA A 212 34.31 -19.57 14.79
CA ALA A 212 33.28 -19.14 13.84
C ALA A 212 33.47 -19.89 12.51
N ALA A 213 32.46 -20.65 12.08
CA ALA A 213 32.52 -21.41 10.84
C ALA A 213 32.96 -20.47 9.71
N ALA A 214 33.81 -20.96 8.81
CA ALA A 214 34.41 -20.13 7.77
C ALA A 214 33.32 -19.39 6.97
N GLY A 215 33.16 -18.09 7.24
CA GLY A 215 32.11 -17.27 6.64
C GLY A 215 31.07 -16.67 7.60
N GLN A 216 31.13 -16.95 8.90
CA GLN A 216 30.25 -16.34 9.90
C GLN A 216 30.83 -15.07 10.53
N CYS A 217 29.96 -14.15 10.96
CA CYS A 217 30.33 -12.93 11.66
C CYS A 217 30.96 -13.25 13.03
N ALA A 218 32.13 -12.68 13.31
CA ALA A 218 32.87 -12.85 14.57
C ALA A 218 32.25 -12.12 15.78
N VAL A 219 31.04 -11.57 15.64
CA VAL A 219 30.32 -10.93 16.75
C VAL A 219 29.55 -12.03 17.49
N PRO A 220 29.77 -12.24 18.81
CA PRO A 220 29.08 -13.27 19.57
C PRO A 220 27.56 -13.20 19.40
N GLY A 221 26.94 -14.34 19.07
CA GLY A 221 25.49 -14.44 18.85
C GLY A 221 25.00 -13.96 17.47
N CYS A 222 25.89 -13.50 16.58
CA CYS A 222 25.50 -13.11 15.23
C CYS A 222 25.56 -14.30 14.28
N THR A 223 24.42 -14.70 13.74
CA THR A 223 24.29 -15.80 12.76
C THR A 223 24.44 -15.35 11.30
N ASN A 224 24.71 -14.07 11.06
CA ASN A 224 24.83 -13.53 9.70
C ASN A 224 26.18 -13.89 9.07
N GLU A 225 26.18 -14.04 7.74
CA GLU A 225 27.40 -14.22 6.96
C GLU A 225 28.31 -12.99 7.01
N SER A 226 29.61 -13.22 7.15
CA SER A 226 30.65 -12.19 7.14
C SER A 226 30.81 -11.58 5.75
N ASP A 227 30.93 -10.26 5.69
CA ASP A 227 31.28 -9.53 4.47
C ASP A 227 32.80 -9.69 4.19
N PRO A 228 33.21 -10.33 3.08
CA PRO A 228 34.62 -10.54 2.76
C PRO A 228 35.42 -9.23 2.63
N ALA A 229 34.74 -8.11 2.32
CA ALA A 229 35.35 -6.81 2.15
C ALA A 229 35.66 -6.09 3.47
N ALA A 230 35.13 -6.58 4.59
CA ALA A 230 35.24 -5.92 5.89
C ALA A 230 36.45 -6.37 6.71
N ARG A 231 37.65 -6.27 6.13
CA ARG A 231 38.92 -6.68 6.77
C ARG A 231 39.73 -5.52 7.35
N LYS A 232 39.17 -4.31 7.42
CA LYS A 232 39.87 -3.16 8.04
C LYS A 232 39.47 -3.03 9.50
N ALA A 233 40.46 -2.88 10.37
CA ALA A 233 40.23 -2.47 11.75
C ALA A 233 39.51 -1.11 11.75
N ASN A 234 38.61 -0.91 12.70
CA ASN A 234 37.92 0.36 12.88
C ASN A 234 37.87 0.70 14.38
N LYS A 235 37.28 1.84 14.72
CA LYS A 235 37.16 2.29 16.12
C LYS A 235 36.39 1.32 17.04
N TRP A 236 35.82 0.25 16.50
CA TRP A 236 35.07 -0.79 17.21
C TRP A 236 35.86 -2.10 17.32
N GLY A 237 37.18 -2.07 17.18
CA GLY A 237 38.07 -3.19 17.45
C GLY A 237 38.84 -3.72 16.23
N PRO A 238 39.55 -4.85 16.41
CA PRO A 238 40.47 -5.40 15.41
C PRO A 238 39.75 -5.84 14.12
N ALA A 239 40.54 -6.03 13.07
CA ALA A 239 40.13 -6.51 11.76
C ALA A 239 39.63 -7.97 11.82
N VAL A 240 38.43 -8.17 12.33
CA VAL A 240 37.74 -9.47 12.36
C VAL A 240 36.65 -9.51 11.29
N ARG A 241 36.32 -10.71 10.80
CA ARG A 241 35.22 -10.93 9.85
C ARG A 241 33.89 -10.48 10.47
N ARG A 242 33.24 -9.46 9.91
CA ARG A 242 31.95 -8.94 10.38
C ARG A 242 30.92 -9.01 9.26
N CYS A 243 29.64 -9.20 9.57
CA CYS A 243 28.57 -9.10 8.58
C CYS A 243 28.31 -7.64 8.19
N ARG A 244 27.68 -7.40 7.05
CA ARG A 244 27.42 -6.04 6.53
C ARG A 244 26.67 -5.12 7.51
N PHE A 245 25.88 -5.70 8.42
CA PHE A 245 25.23 -4.99 9.53
C PHE A 245 26.23 -4.46 10.55
N HIS A 246 27.26 -5.24 10.88
CA HIS A 246 28.31 -4.88 11.84
C HIS A 246 29.53 -4.16 11.20
N CYS A 247 29.66 -4.17 9.88
CA CYS A 247 30.73 -3.46 9.15
C CYS A 247 30.41 -2.00 8.86
N SER A 248 29.12 -1.71 8.71
CA SER A 248 28.67 -0.40 8.31
C SER A 248 28.57 0.49 9.54
N ALA A 249 29.49 1.46 9.62
CA ALA A 249 29.38 2.62 10.51
C ALA A 249 28.07 3.41 10.31
N LYS A 250 27.27 3.06 9.28
CA LYS A 250 26.01 3.69 8.91
C LYS A 250 24.80 3.07 9.61
N TYR A 251 24.89 1.83 10.09
CA TYR A 251 23.80 1.20 10.83
C TYR A 251 24.06 1.43 12.31
N ASN A 252 23.47 2.50 12.84
CA ASN A 252 23.29 2.71 14.28
C ASN A 252 22.62 1.45 14.84
N ILE A 253 23.38 0.49 15.35
CA ILE A 253 22.89 -0.71 16.05
C ILE A 253 23.19 -0.51 17.53
N CYS A 254 22.28 -1.00 18.38
CA CYS A 254 22.42 -0.92 19.83
C CYS A 254 23.67 -1.67 20.30
N VAL A 255 24.57 -0.99 21.02
CA VAL A 255 25.80 -1.60 21.57
C VAL A 255 25.56 -2.38 22.87
N ALA A 256 24.30 -2.63 23.22
CA ALA A 256 23.97 -3.44 24.39
C ALA A 256 24.28 -4.91 24.07
N ILE A 257 24.92 -5.61 24.99
CA ILE A 257 25.36 -7.01 24.79
C ILE A 257 24.15 -7.85 24.38
N GLY A 258 24.27 -8.53 23.23
CA GLY A 258 23.19 -9.37 22.67
C GLY A 258 22.07 -8.63 21.93
N CYS A 259 22.14 -7.31 21.74
CA CYS A 259 21.09 -6.54 21.07
C CYS A 259 21.37 -6.32 19.58
N ALA A 260 20.50 -6.82 18.69
CA ALA A 260 20.58 -6.59 17.25
C ALA A 260 19.68 -5.45 16.74
N ARG A 261 19.07 -4.66 17.65
CA ARG A 261 18.10 -3.61 17.27
C ARG A 261 18.79 -2.36 16.76
N ARG A 262 18.11 -1.63 15.88
CA ARG A 262 18.53 -0.29 15.44
C ARG A 262 18.55 0.67 16.64
N ALA A 263 19.64 1.39 16.81
CA ALA A 263 19.80 2.45 17.77
C ALA A 263 19.10 3.75 17.33
N TRP A 264 18.53 4.42 18.32
CA TRP A 264 17.72 5.64 18.21
C TRP A 264 18.35 6.82 18.99
N GLY A 265 19.34 6.58 19.84
CA GLY A 265 20.10 7.61 20.54
C GLY A 265 21.50 7.12 20.88
N THR A 266 22.32 7.97 21.50
CA THR A 266 23.65 7.62 22.01
C THR A 266 23.68 7.90 23.51
N VAL A 267 24.09 6.92 24.30
CA VAL A 267 24.31 7.12 25.75
C VAL A 267 25.78 7.50 25.95
N ALA A 268 26.00 8.60 26.67
CA ALA A 268 27.33 9.20 26.85
C ALA A 268 28.19 8.50 27.92
N PHE A 269 27.56 7.76 28.83
CA PHE A 269 28.23 7.09 29.95
C PHE A 269 27.87 5.60 29.97
N ALA A 270 28.74 4.78 30.56
CA ALA A 270 28.44 3.37 30.75
C ALA A 270 27.21 3.24 31.68
N ASP A 271 26.36 2.27 31.37
CA ASP A 271 25.17 1.95 32.16
C ASP A 271 25.02 0.44 32.33
N GLN A 272 23.94 0.00 32.96
CA GLN A 272 23.62 -1.42 33.14
C GLN A 272 23.50 -2.22 31.82
N HIS A 273 23.49 -1.55 30.66
CA HIS A 273 23.42 -2.16 29.34
C HIS A 273 24.78 -2.18 28.61
N GLY A 274 25.85 -1.67 29.23
CA GLY A 274 27.25 -1.76 28.77
C GLY A 274 27.93 -0.40 28.57
N GLU A 275 28.99 -0.39 27.78
CA GLU A 275 29.79 0.81 27.46
C GLU A 275 28.99 1.92 26.74
N PRO A 276 29.47 3.19 26.79
CA PRO A 276 28.87 4.30 26.04
C PRO A 276 28.73 4.00 24.55
N GLY A 277 27.66 4.50 23.93
CA GLY A 277 27.47 4.38 22.49
C GLY A 277 26.02 4.32 22.04
N PRO A 278 25.78 3.97 20.77
CA PRO A 278 24.44 3.96 20.21
C PRO A 278 23.55 2.91 20.91
N ARG A 279 22.35 3.32 21.34
CA ARG A 279 21.36 2.48 22.03
C ARG A 279 20.01 2.49 21.32
N CYS A 280 19.28 1.39 21.39
CA CYS A 280 17.87 1.35 20.97
C CYS A 280 16.95 1.87 22.08
N VAL A 281 15.68 2.11 21.76
CA VAL A 281 14.68 2.63 22.71
C VAL A 281 14.54 1.76 23.96
N LEU A 282 14.76 0.44 23.86
CA LEU A 282 14.72 -0.46 25.02
C LEU A 282 15.93 -0.36 25.95
N HIS A 283 17.04 0.21 25.46
CA HIS A 283 18.29 0.31 26.21
C HIS A 283 18.70 1.77 26.40
N GLY A 284 17.73 2.66 26.61
CA GLY A 284 17.97 4.08 26.92
C GLY A 284 18.29 4.97 25.72
N GLY A 285 18.17 4.46 24.49
CA GLY A 285 18.34 5.25 23.28
C GLY A 285 17.15 6.16 23.00
N VAL A 286 17.17 7.37 23.55
CA VAL A 286 16.23 8.44 23.21
C VAL A 286 16.92 9.45 22.28
N THR A 287 16.19 9.94 21.28
CA THR A 287 16.63 11.09 20.49
C THR A 287 16.52 12.33 21.38
N CYS A 288 17.57 13.12 21.50
CA CYS A 288 17.43 14.49 22.02
C CYS A 288 16.41 15.21 21.12
N SER A 289 15.24 15.50 21.65
CA SER A 289 14.23 16.38 21.05
C SER A 289 14.60 17.84 21.25
#